data_AF-Q4CR29-F1
#
_entry.id   AF-Q4CR29-F1
#
_cell.length_a   1.000
_cell.length_b   1.000
_cell.length_c   1.000
_cell.angle_alpha   90.00
_cell.angle_beta   90.00
_cell.angle_gamma   90.00
#
_symmetry.space_group_name_H-M   'P 1'
#
loop_
_entity.id
_entity.type
_entity.pdbx_description
1 polymer ?
#
loop_
_entity_poly.entity_id
_entity_poly.type
_entity_poly.pdbx_seq_one_letter_code
_entity_poly.pdbx_strand_id
1 'polypeptide(L)'
;NRYEKACLEKGESGIFGWLGMRPILLFLHSLTADSNYATFFWACVQLIEAFAKCPGSRQVESLLFITVDRIHSAAKHIQNQLNQAAETPRFSLPALREVGNTIRSALDFLLVLLRVQLECENVAIESGMLEIPPVMGRIFDILSTSSSDLLEAWATLLEKLEDCKMRDLVRKCCLGVVRNFSFQIEELMKVSSKKEDDEPLNEILDTCYHFIDTFLKGDDE
;
A
#
# COMPACT_ATOMS: atom_id res chain seq x y z
N ASN A 1 6.28 31.01 34.37
CA ASN A 1 7.66 30.52 34.66
C ASN A 1 8.67 31.32 33.81
N ARG A 2 9.93 31.58 34.24
CA ARG A 2 10.96 32.28 33.43
C ARG A 2 11.18 31.65 32.04
N TYR A 3 11.13 30.32 31.94
CA TYR A 3 11.23 29.59 30.66
C TYR A 3 10.07 29.94 29.73
N GLU A 4 8.85 29.88 30.23
CA GLU A 4 7.64 30.22 29.47
C GLU A 4 7.65 31.68 29.00
N LYS A 5 8.08 32.61 29.87
CA LYS A 5 8.25 34.01 29.50
C LYS A 5 9.30 34.20 28.41
N ALA A 6 10.43 33.51 28.49
CA ALA A 6 11.46 33.52 27.45
C ALA A 6 10.96 32.91 26.13
N CYS A 7 10.16 31.85 26.19
CA CYS A 7 9.55 31.27 24.99
C CYS A 7 8.55 32.24 24.34
N LEU A 8 7.70 32.89 25.12
CA LEU A 8 6.78 33.93 24.61
C LEU A 8 7.55 35.11 23.99
N GLU A 9 8.63 35.57 24.61
CA GLU A 9 9.48 36.66 24.10
C GLU A 9 10.18 36.28 22.78
N LYS A 10 10.50 35.00 22.58
CA LYS A 10 11.16 34.49 21.35
C LYS A 10 10.19 33.96 20.29
N GLY A 11 8.88 33.92 20.55
CA GLY A 11 7.91 33.24 19.69
C GLY A 11 8.10 31.72 19.63
N GLU A 12 8.76 31.14 20.63
CA GLU A 12 8.93 29.70 20.77
C GLU A 12 7.70 29.09 21.45
N SER A 13 7.35 27.85 21.12
CA SER A 13 6.07 27.23 21.49
C SER A 13 5.88 26.94 23.00
N GLY A 14 6.88 27.24 23.84
CA GLY A 14 6.79 27.08 25.29
C GLY A 14 6.56 25.63 25.73
N ILE A 15 6.44 25.41 27.05
CA ILE A 15 6.14 24.08 27.59
C ILE A 15 4.76 23.58 27.16
N PHE A 16 3.78 24.48 27.00
CA PHE A 16 2.42 24.14 26.62
C PHE A 16 2.30 23.67 25.17
N GLY A 17 3.03 24.28 24.22
CA GLY A 17 3.06 23.80 22.85
C GLY A 17 3.72 22.42 22.72
N TRP A 18 4.77 22.15 23.51
CA TRP A 18 5.38 20.82 23.55
C TRP A 18 4.46 19.77 24.21
N LEU A 19 3.83 20.11 25.34
CA LEU A 19 2.88 19.23 26.03
C LEU A 19 1.63 18.95 25.19
N GLY A 20 1.19 19.89 24.35
CA GLY A 20 0.08 19.67 23.41
C GLY A 20 0.44 18.72 22.27
N MET A 21 1.69 18.74 21.78
CA MET A 21 2.10 17.91 20.65
C MET A 21 2.33 16.44 21.01
N ARG A 22 2.79 16.14 22.23
CA ARG A 22 3.11 14.76 22.62
C ARG A 22 1.90 13.81 22.58
N PRO A 23 0.71 14.16 23.09
CA PRO A 23 -0.50 13.36 22.95
C PRO A 23 -0.90 13.15 21.48
N ILE A 24 -0.74 14.18 20.63
CA ILE A 24 -1.04 14.10 19.20
C ILE A 24 -0.11 13.09 18.51
N LEU A 25 1.20 13.18 18.76
CA LEU A 25 2.16 12.23 18.19
C LEU A 25 1.91 10.80 18.70
N LEU A 26 1.56 10.63 19.97
CA LEU A 26 1.18 9.32 20.51
C LEU A 26 -0.06 8.77 19.81
N PHE A 27 -1.09 9.58 19.58
CA PHE A 27 -2.27 9.20 18.81
C PHE A 27 -1.91 8.75 17.38
N LEU A 28 -1.07 9.51 16.68
CA LEU A 28 -0.61 9.14 15.34
C LEU A 28 0.19 7.83 15.34
N HIS A 29 1.02 7.59 16.36
CA HIS A 29 1.71 6.32 16.54
C HIS A 29 0.76 5.16 16.82
N SER A 30 -0.32 5.38 17.57
CA SER A 30 -1.36 4.36 17.78
C SER A 30 -2.05 4.00 16.46
N LEU A 31 -2.38 4.98 15.61
CA LEU A 31 -2.98 4.69 14.30
C LEU A 31 -2.07 3.85 13.40
N THR A 32 -0.76 4.11 13.39
CA THR A 32 0.19 3.28 12.63
C THR A 32 0.37 1.89 13.24
N ALA A 33 0.36 1.77 14.57
CA ALA A 33 0.42 0.47 15.25
C ALA A 33 -0.82 -0.40 14.96
N ASP A 34 -2.00 0.22 14.86
CA ASP A 34 -3.26 -0.45 14.53
C ASP A 34 -3.45 -0.68 13.02
N SER A 35 -2.44 -0.37 12.19
CA SER A 35 -2.51 -0.42 10.72
C SER A 35 -3.67 0.39 10.11
N ASN A 36 -4.13 1.42 10.82
CA ASN A 36 -5.19 2.33 10.37
C ASN A 36 -4.58 3.48 9.55
N TYR A 37 -3.97 3.11 8.42
CA TYR A 37 -3.15 4.02 7.61
C TYR A 37 -3.96 5.14 6.95
N ALA A 38 -5.18 4.86 6.49
CA ALA A 38 -6.01 5.89 5.87
C ALA A 38 -6.34 7.02 6.87
N THR A 39 -6.76 6.66 8.09
CA THR A 39 -6.99 7.63 9.17
C THR A 39 -5.69 8.33 9.56
N PHE A 40 -4.57 7.61 9.63
CA PHE A 40 -3.26 8.19 9.93
C PHE A 40 -2.85 9.26 8.92
N PHE A 41 -2.96 8.98 7.61
CA PHE A 41 -2.60 9.92 6.56
C PHE A 41 -3.47 11.17 6.62
N TRP A 42 -4.80 11.01 6.67
CA TRP A 42 -5.72 12.14 6.77
C TRP A 42 -5.54 12.95 8.05
N ALA A 43 -5.31 12.30 9.20
CA ALA A 43 -5.00 13.00 10.45
C ALA A 43 -3.70 13.81 10.33
N CYS A 44 -2.65 13.24 9.72
CA CYS A 44 -1.39 13.98 9.51
C CYS A 44 -1.60 15.20 8.60
N VAL A 45 -2.32 15.05 7.48
CA VAL A 45 -2.61 16.16 6.56
C VAL A 45 -3.37 17.27 7.29
N GLN A 46 -4.44 16.95 8.01
CA GLN A 46 -5.22 17.91 8.78
C GLN A 46 -4.38 18.62 9.86
N LEU A 47 -3.51 17.87 10.55
CA LEU A 47 -2.62 18.44 11.57
C LEU A 47 -1.56 19.35 10.97
N ILE A 48 -0.99 19.01 9.81
CA ILE A 48 0.00 19.85 9.12
C ILE A 48 -0.64 21.18 8.70
N GLU A 49 -1.87 21.14 8.17
CA GLU A 49 -2.62 22.34 7.79
C GLU A 49 -2.99 23.19 9.03
N ALA A 50 -3.55 22.56 10.07
CA ALA A 50 -3.96 23.24 11.29
C ALA A 50 -2.77 23.85 12.06
N PHE A 51 -1.63 23.18 12.05
CA PHE A 51 -0.41 23.59 12.75
C PHE A 51 0.64 24.22 11.83
N ALA A 52 0.29 24.70 10.63
CA ALA A 52 1.26 25.18 9.63
C ALA A 52 2.29 26.20 10.18
N LYS A 53 1.90 27.05 11.14
CA LYS A 53 2.77 28.05 11.79
C LYS A 53 3.49 27.55 13.05
N CYS A 54 3.15 26.37 13.56
CA CYS A 54 3.71 25.79 14.77
C CYS A 54 4.88 24.86 14.42
N PRO A 55 6.01 24.89 15.15
CA PRO A 55 7.11 23.94 14.95
C PRO A 55 6.70 22.46 15.04
N GLY A 56 5.58 22.17 15.69
CA GLY A 56 5.00 20.83 15.79
C GLY A 56 4.61 20.21 14.45
N SER A 57 4.24 21.02 13.44
CA SER A 57 3.89 20.51 12.11
C SER A 57 5.03 19.71 11.46
N ARG A 58 6.28 20.14 11.67
CA ARG A 58 7.48 19.43 11.17
C ARG A 58 7.63 18.04 11.79
N GLN A 59 7.20 17.84 13.03
CA GLN A 59 7.24 16.53 13.68
C GLN A 59 6.17 15.59 13.10
N VAL A 60 4.97 16.13 12.82
CA VAL A 60 3.91 15.38 12.14
C VAL A 60 4.32 15.04 10.72
N GLU A 61 4.85 15.99 9.96
CA GLU A 61 5.36 15.79 8.61
C GLU A 61 6.50 14.76 8.57
N SER A 62 7.43 14.83 9.52
CA SER A 62 8.50 13.84 9.63
C SER A 62 7.95 12.44 9.90
N LEU A 63 6.98 12.29 10.81
CA LEU A 63 6.36 10.99 11.10
C LEU A 63 5.59 10.44 9.90
N LEU A 64 4.86 11.31 9.21
CA LEU A 64 4.13 10.99 7.99
C LEU A 64 5.06 10.43 6.91
N PHE A 65 6.09 11.19 6.52
CA PHE A 65 6.97 10.76 5.43
C PHE A 65 7.86 9.58 5.82
N ILE A 66 8.30 9.46 7.09
CA ILE A 66 8.97 8.23 7.55
C ILE A 66 8.08 6.99 7.34
N THR A 67 6.77 7.12 7.57
CA THR A 67 5.83 6.01 7.41
C THR A 67 5.61 5.69 5.93
N VAL A 68 5.41 6.71 5.10
CA VAL A 68 5.26 6.55 3.64
C VAL A 68 6.53 5.96 3.01
N ASP A 69 7.72 6.44 3.39
CA ASP A 69 9.01 5.94 2.91
C ASP A 69 9.26 4.48 3.32
N ARG A 70 8.76 4.06 4.49
CA ARG A 70 8.82 2.66 4.92
C ARG A 70 7.93 1.77 4.06
N ILE A 71 6.71 2.22 3.75
CA ILE A 71 5.80 1.49 2.84
C ILE A 71 6.44 1.37 1.46
N HIS A 72 6.96 2.47 0.91
CA HIS A 72 7.66 2.47 -0.37
C HIS A 72 8.88 1.55 -0.38
N SER A 73 9.70 1.59 0.67
CA SER A 73 10.88 0.72 0.80
C SER A 73 10.49 -0.76 0.91
N ALA A 74 9.41 -1.08 1.61
CA ALA A 74 8.88 -2.44 1.70
C ALA A 74 8.37 -2.91 0.34
N ALA A 75 7.61 -2.08 -0.38
CA ALA A 75 7.13 -2.38 -1.72
C ALA A 75 8.29 -2.69 -2.67
N LYS A 76 9.33 -1.84 -2.67
CA LYS A 76 10.54 -2.04 -3.48
C LYS A 76 11.29 -3.33 -3.11
N HIS A 77 11.34 -3.69 -1.83
CA HIS A 77 11.95 -4.94 -1.40
C HIS A 77 11.19 -6.16 -1.96
N ILE A 78 9.86 -6.16 -1.87
CA ILE A 78 9.01 -7.23 -2.39
C ILE A 78 9.09 -7.29 -3.92
N GLN A 79 9.07 -6.14 -4.59
CA GLN A 79 9.26 -6.03 -6.04
C GLN A 79 10.56 -6.69 -6.48
N ASN A 80 11.67 -6.42 -5.78
CA ASN A 80 12.95 -7.07 -6.07
C ASN A 80 12.90 -8.59 -5.89
N GLN A 81 12.14 -9.10 -4.90
CA GLN A 81 11.96 -10.54 -4.72
C GLN A 81 11.18 -11.17 -5.88
N LEU A 82 10.12 -10.50 -6.37
CA LEU A 82 9.37 -10.95 -7.54
C LEU A 82 10.24 -10.94 -8.81
N ASN A 83 11.02 -9.88 -9.02
CA ASN A 83 11.93 -9.78 -10.17
C ASN A 83 12.99 -10.88 -10.14
N GLN A 84 13.60 -11.14 -8.98
CA GLN A 84 14.54 -12.25 -8.81
C GLN A 84 13.90 -13.62 -9.10
N ALA A 85 12.64 -13.81 -8.68
CA ALA A 85 11.88 -15.01 -9.01
C ALA A 85 11.62 -15.13 -10.52
N ALA A 86 11.27 -14.04 -11.20
CA ALA A 86 11.00 -14.01 -12.64
C ALA A 86 12.28 -14.25 -13.47
N GLU A 87 13.44 -13.82 -12.98
CA GLU A 87 14.75 -14.06 -13.59
C GLU A 87 15.23 -15.52 -13.47
N THR A 88 14.53 -16.38 -12.72
CA THR A 88 14.91 -17.78 -12.54
C THR A 88 14.83 -18.53 -13.89
N PRO A 89 15.95 -19.03 -14.44
CA PRO A 89 15.98 -19.57 -15.80
C PRO A 89 15.25 -20.91 -15.92
N ARG A 90 15.32 -21.73 -14.87
CA ARG A 90 14.62 -23.00 -14.76
C ARG A 90 14.19 -23.19 -13.32
N PHE A 91 12.89 -23.33 -13.12
CA PHE A 91 12.39 -23.61 -11.79
C PHE A 91 12.76 -25.04 -11.37
N SER A 92 13.09 -25.20 -10.10
CA SER A 92 13.16 -26.48 -9.40
C SER A 92 11.92 -26.64 -8.50
N LEU A 93 11.68 -27.83 -7.97
CA LEU A 93 10.58 -28.06 -7.03
C LEU A 93 10.67 -27.15 -5.78
N PRO A 94 11.83 -26.98 -5.12
CA PRO A 94 11.99 -26.01 -4.03
C PRO A 94 11.73 -24.57 -4.49
N ALA A 95 12.28 -24.17 -5.65
CA ALA A 95 12.12 -22.82 -6.16
C ALA A 95 10.65 -22.47 -6.41
N LEU A 96 9.82 -23.37 -6.97
CA LEU A 96 8.39 -23.08 -7.17
C LEU A 96 7.61 -22.91 -5.86
N ARG A 97 8.02 -23.58 -4.78
CA ARG A 97 7.41 -23.36 -3.47
C ARG A 97 7.77 -21.98 -2.91
N GLU A 98 9.03 -21.59 -3.06
CA GLU A 98 9.50 -20.24 -2.68
C GLU A 98 8.81 -19.15 -3.50
N VAL A 99 8.63 -19.37 -4.80
CA VAL A 99 7.87 -18.49 -5.69
C VAL A 99 6.43 -18.35 -5.21
N GLY A 100 5.73 -19.47 -4.92
CA GLY A 100 4.35 -19.41 -4.41
C GLY A 100 4.23 -18.65 -3.08
N ASN A 101 5.25 -18.74 -2.21
CA ASN A 101 5.30 -17.95 -0.97
C ASN A 101 5.57 -16.47 -1.25
N THR A 102 6.47 -16.16 -2.18
CA THR A 102 6.81 -14.79 -2.59
C THR A 102 5.60 -14.09 -3.20
N ILE A 103 4.87 -14.79 -4.09
CA ILE A 103 3.60 -14.31 -4.65
C ILE A 103 2.61 -14.02 -3.52
N ARG A 104 2.42 -14.95 -2.58
CA ARG A 104 1.49 -14.73 -1.46
C ARG A 104 1.83 -13.47 -0.67
N SER A 105 3.09 -13.31 -0.26
CA SER A 105 3.53 -12.13 0.49
C SER A 105 3.37 -10.83 -0.31
N ALA A 106 3.61 -10.86 -1.62
CA ALA A 106 3.39 -9.70 -2.48
C ALA A 106 1.91 -9.34 -2.59
N LEU A 107 1.04 -10.33 -2.81
CA LEU A 107 -0.40 -10.12 -2.92
C LEU A 107 -1.03 -9.67 -1.61
N ASP A 108 -0.59 -10.21 -0.47
CA ASP A 108 -1.02 -9.76 0.86
C ASP A 108 -0.65 -8.29 1.09
N PHE A 109 0.55 -7.88 0.68
CA PHE A 109 0.99 -6.49 0.77
C PHE A 109 0.23 -5.57 -0.19
N LEU A 110 0.04 -5.99 -1.45
CA LEU A 110 -0.75 -5.28 -2.46
C LEU A 110 -2.17 -5.05 -1.98
N LEU A 111 -2.81 -6.04 -1.38
CA LEU A 111 -4.16 -5.94 -0.85
C LEU A 111 -4.27 -4.81 0.18
N VAL A 112 -3.32 -4.74 1.12
CA VAL A 112 -3.27 -3.67 2.12
C VAL A 112 -3.06 -2.32 1.46
N LEU A 113 -2.14 -2.23 0.50
CA LEU A 113 -1.81 -0.98 -0.17
C LEU A 113 -2.99 -0.44 -0.99
N LEU A 114 -3.64 -1.28 -1.80
CA LEU A 114 -4.83 -0.95 -2.58
C LEU A 114 -5.99 -0.54 -1.68
N ARG A 115 -6.22 -1.28 -0.60
CA ARG A 115 -7.25 -0.93 0.38
C ARG A 115 -7.03 0.45 0.98
N VAL A 116 -5.80 0.76 1.39
CA VAL A 116 -5.48 2.07 1.97
C VAL A 116 -5.68 3.19 0.95
N GLN A 117 -5.30 2.98 -0.32
CA GLN A 117 -5.56 3.95 -1.39
C GLN A 117 -7.06 4.19 -1.57
N LEU A 118 -7.86 3.12 -1.69
CA LEU A 118 -9.32 3.20 -1.81
C LEU A 118 -9.98 3.89 -0.61
N GLU A 119 -9.61 3.53 0.61
CA GLU A 119 -10.14 4.17 1.81
C GLU A 119 -9.79 5.67 1.85
N CYS A 120 -8.58 6.04 1.41
CA CYS A 120 -8.18 7.43 1.29
C CYS A 120 -8.95 8.20 0.21
N GLU A 121 -9.16 7.59 -0.96
CA GLU A 121 -9.97 8.15 -2.06
C GLU A 121 -11.43 8.33 -1.63
N ASN A 122 -12.01 7.31 -0.99
CA ASN A 122 -13.37 7.34 -0.48
C ASN A 122 -13.58 8.51 0.49
N VAL A 123 -12.66 8.73 1.43
CA VAL A 123 -12.74 9.87 2.36
C VAL A 123 -12.76 11.21 1.60
N ALA A 124 -11.94 11.38 0.57
CA ALA A 124 -11.94 12.61 -0.22
C ALA A 124 -13.27 12.82 -0.96
N ILE A 125 -13.80 11.76 -1.57
CA ILE A 125 -15.05 11.77 -2.34
C ILE A 125 -16.25 12.02 -1.41
N GLU A 126 -16.37 11.27 -0.31
CA GLU A 126 -17.44 11.40 0.68
C GLU A 126 -17.42 12.76 1.38
N SER A 127 -16.24 13.34 1.58
CA SER A 127 -16.09 14.69 2.14
C SER A 127 -16.38 15.80 1.12
N GLY A 128 -16.65 15.46 -0.14
CA GLY A 128 -16.90 16.44 -1.21
C GLY A 128 -15.71 17.35 -1.48
N MET A 129 -14.48 16.85 -1.30
CA MET A 129 -13.28 17.64 -1.52
C MET A 129 -13.15 17.99 -3.01
N LEU A 130 -13.12 19.29 -3.32
CA LEU A 130 -12.92 19.78 -4.68
C LEU A 130 -11.48 19.63 -5.17
N GLU A 131 -10.53 19.66 -4.23
CA GLU A 131 -9.10 19.54 -4.50
C GLU A 131 -8.45 18.70 -3.39
N ILE A 132 -7.58 17.78 -3.78
CA ILE A 132 -6.80 16.98 -2.84
C ILE A 132 -5.66 17.85 -2.29
N PRO A 133 -5.46 17.94 -0.96
CA PRO A 133 -4.35 18.68 -0.39
C PRO A 133 -2.99 18.23 -0.97
N PRO A 134 -2.04 19.13 -1.25
CA PRO A 134 -0.78 18.77 -1.91
C PRO A 134 0.02 17.68 -1.19
N VAL A 135 -0.01 17.68 0.15
CA VAL A 135 0.63 16.63 0.96
C VAL A 135 -0.02 15.27 0.69
N MET A 136 -1.35 15.23 0.59
CA MET A 136 -2.10 14.01 0.28
C MET A 136 -1.88 13.55 -1.15
N GLY A 137 -1.81 14.48 -2.11
CA GLY A 137 -1.45 14.16 -3.50
C GLY A 137 -0.10 13.46 -3.59
N ARG A 138 0.91 13.98 -2.88
CA ARG A 138 2.23 13.32 -2.80
C ARG A 138 2.19 11.93 -2.16
N ILE A 139 1.32 11.70 -1.17
CA ILE A 139 1.12 10.37 -0.59
C ILE A 139 0.53 9.44 -1.65
N PHE A 140 -0.54 9.86 -2.34
CA PHE A 140 -1.16 9.08 -3.41
C PHE A 140 -0.15 8.73 -4.51
N ASP A 141 0.67 9.67 -4.95
CA ASP A 141 1.71 9.42 -5.96
C ASP A 141 2.67 8.30 -5.53
N ILE A 142 3.15 8.35 -4.28
CA ILE A 142 4.09 7.34 -3.75
C ILE A 142 3.41 5.98 -3.60
N LEU A 143 2.19 5.96 -3.06
CA LEU A 143 1.44 4.71 -2.88
C LEU A 143 1.09 4.09 -4.24
N SER A 144 0.60 4.90 -5.19
CA SER A 144 0.24 4.49 -6.55
C SER A 144 1.45 3.93 -7.29
N THR A 145 2.58 4.65 -7.29
CA THR A 145 3.84 4.15 -7.85
C THR A 145 4.22 2.80 -7.23
N SER A 146 4.13 2.69 -5.90
CA SER A 146 4.48 1.46 -5.18
C SER A 146 3.57 0.28 -5.51
N SER A 147 2.27 0.51 -5.74
CA SER A 147 1.33 -0.54 -6.15
C SER A 147 1.52 -0.92 -7.61
N SER A 148 1.68 0.05 -8.51
CA SER A 148 1.85 -0.19 -9.95
C SER A 148 3.15 -0.96 -10.23
N ASP A 149 4.27 -0.51 -9.65
CA ASP A 149 5.58 -1.17 -9.76
C ASP A 149 5.54 -2.63 -9.29
N LEU A 150 4.74 -2.91 -8.24
CA LEU A 150 4.61 -4.23 -7.65
C LEU A 150 3.66 -5.12 -8.46
N LEU A 151 2.58 -4.56 -9.02
CA LEU A 151 1.68 -5.24 -9.94
C LEU A 151 2.39 -5.63 -11.24
N GLU A 152 3.21 -4.76 -11.81
CA GLU A 152 4.00 -5.05 -13.01
C GLU A 152 4.99 -6.20 -12.78
N ALA A 153 5.73 -6.16 -11.67
CA ALA A 153 6.66 -7.23 -11.30
C ALA A 153 5.94 -8.57 -11.05
N TRP A 154 4.75 -8.52 -10.44
CA TRP A 154 3.92 -9.71 -10.23
C TRP A 154 3.38 -10.28 -11.53
N ALA A 155 2.84 -9.45 -12.43
CA ALA A 155 2.36 -9.86 -13.74
C ALA A 155 3.46 -10.52 -14.58
N THR A 156 4.65 -9.92 -14.60
CA THR A 156 5.84 -10.48 -15.26
C THR A 156 6.20 -11.88 -14.72
N LEU A 157 6.08 -12.09 -13.41
CA LEU A 157 6.30 -13.40 -12.81
C LEU A 157 5.20 -14.41 -13.19
N LEU A 158 3.94 -13.98 -13.30
CA LEU A 158 2.85 -14.85 -13.75
C LEU A 158 3.06 -15.30 -15.20
N GLU A 159 3.40 -14.40 -16.11
CA GLU A 159 3.74 -14.74 -17.50
C GLU A 159 4.87 -15.79 -17.54
N LYS A 160 5.91 -15.58 -16.73
CA LYS A 160 7.02 -16.54 -16.62
C LYS A 160 6.59 -17.93 -16.11
N LEU A 161 5.60 -17.97 -15.22
CA LEU A 161 5.05 -19.20 -14.68
C LEU A 161 4.12 -19.91 -15.67
N GLU A 162 3.38 -19.17 -16.50
CA GLU A 162 2.57 -19.71 -17.59
C GLU A 162 3.42 -20.50 -18.60
N ASP A 163 4.62 -20.01 -18.90
CA ASP A 163 5.61 -20.68 -19.74
C ASP A 163 6.32 -21.88 -19.06
N CYS A 164 6.04 -22.13 -17.77
CA CYS A 164 6.72 -23.18 -17.02
C CYS A 164 6.21 -24.58 -17.41
N LYS A 165 7.12 -25.46 -17.82
CA LYS A 165 6.80 -26.86 -18.16
C LYS A 165 6.25 -27.68 -16.99
N MET A 166 6.50 -27.28 -15.73
CA MET A 166 6.01 -27.99 -14.54
C MET A 166 4.62 -27.50 -14.13
N ARG A 167 3.64 -27.55 -15.05
CA ARG A 167 2.33 -26.92 -14.88
C ARG A 167 1.57 -27.39 -13.64
N ASP A 168 1.58 -28.70 -13.36
CA ASP A 168 0.94 -29.27 -12.16
C ASP A 168 1.47 -28.67 -10.86
N LEU A 169 2.77 -28.38 -10.84
CA LEU A 169 3.42 -27.84 -9.67
C LEU A 169 3.17 -26.34 -9.52
N VAL A 170 3.15 -25.60 -10.63
CA VAL A 170 2.70 -24.20 -10.63
C VAL A 170 1.26 -24.11 -10.14
N ARG A 171 0.36 -24.97 -10.65
CA ARG A 171 -1.02 -25.08 -10.19
C ARG A 171 -1.09 -25.32 -8.69
N LYS A 172 -0.34 -26.30 -8.18
CA LYS A 172 -0.31 -26.65 -6.75
C LYS A 172 0.23 -25.53 -5.86
N CYS A 173 1.24 -24.78 -6.32
CA CYS A 173 1.93 -23.79 -5.50
C CYS A 173 1.35 -22.38 -5.60
N CYS A 174 0.80 -22.00 -6.76
CA CYS A 174 0.47 -20.60 -7.07
C CYS A 174 -1.02 -20.37 -7.35
N LEU A 175 -1.73 -21.30 -7.99
CA LEU A 175 -3.12 -21.06 -8.42
C LEU A 175 -4.04 -20.70 -7.26
N GLY A 176 -3.95 -21.42 -6.14
CA GLY A 176 -4.78 -21.13 -4.96
C GLY A 176 -4.52 -19.75 -4.36
N VAL A 177 -3.29 -19.24 -4.49
CA VAL A 177 -2.90 -17.91 -4.00
C VAL A 177 -3.50 -16.83 -4.89
N VAL A 178 -3.34 -16.95 -6.22
CA VAL A 178 -3.91 -15.99 -7.20
C VAL A 178 -5.44 -15.97 -7.12
N ARG A 179 -6.08 -17.15 -7.00
CA ARG A 179 -7.54 -17.24 -6.84
C ARG A 179 -8.03 -16.61 -5.54
N ASN A 180 -7.31 -16.76 -4.44
CA ASN A 180 -7.69 -16.08 -3.20
C ASN A 180 -7.58 -14.56 -3.35
N PHE A 181 -6.53 -14.10 -4.01
CA PHE A 181 -6.35 -12.67 -4.27
C PHE A 181 -7.45 -12.10 -5.17
N SER A 182 -7.87 -12.80 -6.22
CA SER A 182 -8.98 -12.34 -7.07
C SER A 182 -10.25 -12.12 -6.27
N PHE A 183 -10.61 -13.05 -5.38
CA PHE A 183 -11.76 -12.86 -4.48
C PHE A 183 -11.59 -11.64 -3.56
N GLN A 184 -10.38 -11.39 -3.06
CA GLN A 184 -10.13 -10.23 -2.21
C GLN A 184 -10.22 -8.91 -3.00
N ILE A 185 -9.82 -8.89 -4.27
CA ILE A 185 -10.00 -7.74 -5.16
C ILE A 185 -11.48 -7.49 -5.46
N GLU A 186 -12.28 -8.54 -5.70
CA GLU A 186 -13.74 -8.39 -5.83
C GLU A 186 -14.38 -7.81 -4.56
N GLU A 187 -13.89 -8.16 -3.36
CA GLU A 187 -14.33 -7.52 -2.13
C GLU A 187 -13.91 -6.04 -2.05
N LEU A 188 -12.72 -5.68 -2.55
CA LEU A 188 -12.31 -4.27 -2.64
C LEU A 188 -13.19 -3.47 -3.60
N MET A 189 -13.62 -4.05 -4.73
CA MET A 189 -14.55 -3.38 -5.65
C MET A 189 -15.87 -2.99 -4.98
N LYS A 190 -16.37 -3.80 -4.03
CA LYS A 190 -17.58 -3.47 -3.27
C LYS A 190 -17.42 -2.26 -2.36
N VAL A 191 -16.19 -1.94 -1.98
CA VAL A 191 -15.84 -0.81 -1.11
C VAL A 191 -15.41 0.42 -1.92
N SER A 192 -14.99 0.25 -3.18
CA SER A 192 -14.68 1.38 -4.05
C SER A 192 -15.91 2.26 -4.30
N SER A 193 -15.74 3.58 -4.18
CA SER A 193 -16.77 4.54 -4.60
C SER A 193 -17.12 4.42 -6.09
N LYS A 194 -16.18 3.93 -6.91
CA LYS A 194 -16.37 3.68 -8.36
C LYS A 194 -17.02 2.33 -8.65
N LYS A 195 -17.08 1.42 -7.65
CA LYS A 195 -17.69 0.09 -7.74
C LYS A 195 -17.12 -0.74 -8.90
N GLU A 196 -17.99 -1.20 -9.81
CA GLU A 196 -17.65 -2.03 -10.96
C GLU A 196 -16.88 -1.25 -12.04
N ASP A 197 -16.95 0.08 -12.02
CA ASP A 197 -16.27 0.97 -12.98
C ASP A 197 -14.82 1.30 -12.56
N ASP A 198 -14.28 0.63 -11.53
CA ASP A 198 -12.90 0.83 -11.06
C ASP A 198 -11.91 0.14 -12.01
N GLU A 199 -11.45 0.88 -13.03
CA GLU A 199 -10.53 0.39 -14.08
C GLU A 199 -9.28 -0.31 -13.50
N PRO A 200 -8.52 0.27 -12.55
CA PRO A 200 -7.38 -0.43 -11.93
C PRO A 200 -7.72 -1.79 -11.31
N LEU A 201 -8.85 -1.91 -10.60
CA LEU A 201 -9.24 -3.19 -10.00
C LEU A 201 -9.65 -4.21 -11.06
N ASN A 202 -10.32 -3.77 -12.12
CA ASN A 202 -10.66 -4.64 -13.25
C ASN A 202 -9.41 -5.19 -13.96
N GLU A 203 -8.39 -4.36 -14.22
CA GLU A 203 -7.13 -4.82 -14.82
C GLU A 203 -6.42 -5.90 -13.99
N ILE A 204 -6.47 -5.76 -12.66
CA ILE A 204 -5.94 -6.77 -11.73
C ILE A 204 -6.73 -8.07 -11.83
N LEU A 205 -8.07 -7.98 -11.89
CA LEU A 205 -8.93 -9.15 -12.04
C LEU A 205 -8.71 -9.86 -13.37
N ASP A 206 -8.57 -9.12 -14.47
CA ASP A 206 -8.28 -9.68 -15.79
C ASP A 206 -6.97 -10.46 -15.79
N THR A 207 -5.92 -9.91 -15.16
CA THR A 207 -4.63 -10.60 -14.98
C THR A 207 -4.79 -11.88 -14.14
N CYS A 208 -5.57 -11.83 -13.06
CA CYS A 208 -5.85 -13.01 -12.24
C CYS A 208 -6.60 -14.09 -13.02
N TYR A 209 -7.65 -13.70 -13.76
CA TYR A 209 -8.50 -14.62 -14.49
C TYR A 209 -7.78 -15.25 -15.68
N HIS A 210 -6.94 -14.49 -16.38
CA HIS A 210 -6.07 -15.04 -17.42
C HIS A 210 -5.19 -16.17 -16.89
N PHE A 211 -4.51 -15.93 -15.77
CA PHE A 211 -3.66 -16.94 -15.15
C PHE A 211 -4.47 -18.16 -14.68
N ILE A 212 -5.61 -17.94 -14.04
CA ILE A 212 -6.49 -19.01 -13.57
C ILE A 212 -6.97 -19.87 -14.73
N ASP A 213 -7.47 -19.26 -15.81
CA ASP A 213 -7.97 -19.95 -17.00
C ASP A 213 -6.87 -20.76 -17.68
N THR A 214 -5.67 -20.19 -17.80
CA THR A 214 -4.50 -20.87 -18.38
C THR A 214 -4.17 -22.17 -17.67
N PHE A 215 -4.28 -22.20 -16.33
CA PHE A 215 -3.99 -23.39 -15.53
C PHE A 215 -5.19 -24.32 -15.28
N LEU A 216 -6.43 -23.89 -15.56
CA LEU A 216 -7.61 -24.76 -15.52
C LEU A 216 -7.89 -25.45 -16.85
N LYS A 217 -7.76 -24.74 -17.98
CA LYS A 217 -8.02 -25.30 -19.32
C LYS A 217 -6.90 -26.21 -19.81
N GLY A 218 -5.69 -26.05 -19.26
CA GLY A 218 -4.50 -26.82 -19.67
C GLY A 218 -4.53 -28.33 -19.37
N ASP A 219 -5.64 -28.88 -18.85
CA ASP A 219 -5.83 -30.32 -18.67
C ASP A 219 -6.55 -31.00 -19.87
N ASP A 220 -7.00 -30.23 -20.88
CA ASP A 220 -7.77 -30.75 -22.04
C ASP A 220 -6.92 -31.02 -23.31
N GLU A 221 -5.60 -30.83 -23.28
CA GLU A 221 -4.66 -31.18 -24.37
C GLU A 221 -3.65 -32.27 -23.93
#